data_AF-A0A2M8Q8I7-F1
#
_entry.id   AF-A0A2M8Q8I7-F1
#
_cell.length_a   1.000
_cell.length_b   1.000
_cell.length_c   1.000
_cell.angle_alpha   90.00
_cell.angle_beta   90.00
_cell.angle_gamma   90.00
#
_symmetry.space_group_name_H-M   'P 1'
#
loop_
_entity.id
_entity.type
_entity.pdbx_description
1 polymer ?
#
loop_
_entity_poly.entity_id
_entity_poly.type
_entity_poly.pdbx_seq_one_letter_code
_entity_poly.pdbx_strand_id
1 'polypeptide(L)'
;LAGWEAVFAPRARVYHRLSASGGDALASYYVGRNTIWLLAKNMPRSLLRRNALAILRGQLAMTLDALRHWRGEAARARLRGQLAGVLGLPRQLQKRRVIQPRRQIEDEELARMLVTK
;
A
#
# COMPACT_ATOMS: atom_id res chain seq x y z
N LEU A 1 0.69 -11.32 -8.58
CA LEU A 1 2.15 -11.49 -8.78
C LEU A 1 2.53 -12.94 -9.09
N ALA A 2 2.06 -13.91 -8.31
CA ALA A 2 2.37 -15.33 -8.51
C ALA A 2 1.43 -16.04 -9.51
N GLY A 3 0.89 -15.32 -10.51
CA GLY A 3 0.01 -15.90 -11.54
C GLY A 3 -1.46 -16.13 -11.15
N TRP A 4 -1.81 -15.97 -9.88
CA TRP A 4 -3.19 -16.15 -9.40
C TRP A 4 -4.09 -14.98 -9.80
N GLU A 5 -5.33 -15.31 -10.17
CA GLU A 5 -6.41 -14.37 -10.46
C GLU A 5 -7.23 -14.05 -9.21
N ALA A 6 -7.76 -12.83 -9.16
CA ALA A 6 -8.74 -12.41 -8.16
C ALA A 6 -10.07 -12.13 -8.86
N VAL A 7 -11.14 -12.79 -8.42
CA VAL A 7 -12.48 -12.66 -9.00
C VAL A 7 -13.42 -11.94 -8.05
N PHE A 8 -14.21 -11.00 -8.58
CA PHE A 8 -15.31 -10.38 -7.83
C PHE A 8 -16.59 -11.20 -8.08
N ALA A 9 -17.17 -11.77 -7.02
CA ALA A 9 -18.35 -12.62 -7.09
C ALA A 9 -19.59 -11.88 -6.53
N PRO A 10 -20.31 -11.07 -7.33
CA PRO A 10 -21.36 -10.16 -6.83
C PRO A 10 -22.57 -10.86 -6.19
N ARG A 11 -22.76 -12.16 -6.51
CA ARG A 11 -23.85 -12.98 -5.94
C ARG A 11 -23.50 -13.57 -4.58
N ALA A 12 -22.22 -13.67 -4.22
CA ALA A 12 -21.79 -14.13 -2.91
C ALA A 12 -21.71 -12.92 -1.97
N ARG A 13 -22.67 -12.78 -1.05
CA ARG A 13 -22.78 -11.61 -0.15
C ARG A 13 -22.37 -11.96 1.27
N VAL A 14 -21.47 -11.16 1.83
CA VAL A 14 -21.07 -11.20 3.24
C VAL A 14 -21.28 -9.81 3.83
N TYR A 15 -22.00 -9.74 4.95
CA TYR A 15 -22.21 -8.47 5.66
C TYR A 15 -21.08 -8.24 6.66
N HIS A 16 -20.44 -7.08 6.56
CA HIS A 16 -19.36 -6.68 7.45
C HIS A 16 -19.70 -5.37 8.14
N ARG A 17 -19.46 -5.29 9.45
CA ARG A 17 -19.58 -4.05 10.20
C ARG A 17 -18.23 -3.31 10.12
N LEU A 18 -18.19 -2.26 9.30
CA LEU A 18 -16.98 -1.47 9.07
C LEU A 18 -16.40 -0.94 10.40
N SER A 19 -15.08 -1.10 10.57
CA SER A 19 -14.31 -0.59 11.70
C SER A 19 -14.78 -1.03 13.11
N ALA A 20 -15.49 -2.16 13.23
CA ALA A 20 -16.08 -2.60 14.51
C ALA A 20 -15.06 -2.85 15.64
N SER A 21 -13.83 -3.26 15.31
CA SER A 21 -12.79 -3.62 16.28
C SER A 21 -11.43 -2.95 16.07
N GLY A 22 -11.22 -2.34 14.91
CA GLY A 22 -9.91 -1.80 14.51
C GLY A 22 -9.60 -0.43 15.11
N GLY A 23 -10.61 0.43 15.31
CA GLY A 23 -10.41 1.84 15.67
C GLY A 23 -9.66 2.64 14.60
N ASP A 24 -10.01 3.92 14.44
CA ASP A 24 -9.44 4.74 13.36
C ASP A 24 -7.91 4.93 13.49
N ALA A 25 -7.38 4.94 14.71
CA ALA A 25 -5.96 5.15 14.96
C ALA A 25 -5.08 3.96 14.54
N LEU A 26 -5.44 2.72 14.92
CA LEU A 26 -4.65 1.53 14.58
C LEU A 26 -4.69 1.27 13.07
N ALA A 27 -5.88 1.38 12.48
CA ALA A 27 -6.06 1.27 11.04
C ALA A 27 -5.20 2.32 10.31
N SER A 28 -5.26 3.59 10.74
CA SER A 28 -4.48 4.67 10.14
C SER A 28 -2.96 4.46 10.24
N TYR A 29 -2.46 3.97 11.38
CA TYR A 29 -1.06 3.60 11.55
C TYR A 29 -0.64 2.52 10.55
N TYR A 30 -1.38 1.42 10.46
CA TYR A 30 -1.02 0.32 9.58
C TYR A 30 -1.19 0.66 8.11
N VAL A 31 -2.20 1.43 7.72
CA VAL A 31 -2.34 1.94 6.36
C VAL A 31 -1.11 2.76 5.98
N GLY A 32 -0.66 3.67 6.85
CA GLY A 32 0.51 4.49 6.55
C GLY A 32 1.81 3.69 6.40
N ARG A 33 2.02 2.70 7.27
CA ARG A 33 3.19 1.82 7.21
C ARG A 33 3.14 0.85 6.04
N ASN A 34 2.03 0.13 5.91
CA ASN A 34 1.91 -1.00 4.99
C ASN A 34 1.85 -0.54 3.53
N THR A 35 1.36 0.67 3.25
CA THR A 35 1.37 1.23 1.88
C THR A 35 2.80 1.34 1.35
N ILE A 36 3.71 1.91 2.16
CA ILE A 36 5.15 2.03 1.81
C ILE A 36 5.77 0.65 1.61
N TRP A 37 5.49 -0.29 2.53
CA TRP A 37 6.02 -1.65 2.45
C TRP A 37 5.51 -2.44 1.26
N LEU A 38 4.23 -2.29 0.91
CA LEU A 38 3.61 -2.89 -0.26
C LEU A 38 4.34 -2.44 -1.53
N LEU A 39 4.51 -1.13 -1.70
CA LEU A 39 5.23 -0.56 -2.84
C LEU A 39 6.67 -1.07 -2.90
N ALA A 40 7.37 -1.04 -1.78
CA ALA A 40 8.78 -1.44 -1.70
C ALA A 40 9.02 -2.91 -2.10
N LYS A 41 8.20 -3.85 -1.62
CA LYS A 41 8.46 -5.29 -1.83
C LYS A 41 7.73 -5.89 -3.02
N ASN A 42 6.56 -5.36 -3.38
CA ASN A 42 5.68 -5.97 -4.40
C ASN A 42 5.69 -5.25 -5.75
N MET A 43 5.91 -3.92 -5.81
CA MET A 43 5.80 -3.22 -7.08
C MET A 43 6.99 -3.51 -8.01
N PRO A 44 6.83 -4.03 -9.24
CA PRO A 44 7.92 -4.15 -10.22
C PRO A 44 8.81 -2.92 -10.35
N ARG A 45 10.09 -3.12 -10.68
CA ARG A 45 11.05 -2.01 -10.81
C ARG A 45 10.67 -1.06 -11.95
N SER A 46 10.22 -1.57 -13.10
CA SER A 46 9.81 -0.76 -14.24
C SER A 46 8.61 0.14 -13.88
N LEU A 47 7.56 -0.44 -13.29
CA LEU A 47 6.36 0.27 -12.89
C LEU A 47 6.60 1.23 -11.72
N LEU A 48 7.48 0.86 -10.78
CA LEU A 48 7.91 1.77 -9.72
C LEU A 48 8.59 3.01 -10.29
N ARG A 49 9.49 2.86 -11.28
CA ARG A 49 10.17 3.99 -11.94
C ARG A 49 9.19 4.82 -12.77
N ARG A 50 8.36 4.17 -13.59
CA ARG A 50 7.34 4.82 -14.43
C ARG A 50 6.37 5.68 -13.60
N ASN A 51 6.03 5.23 -12.39
CA ASN A 51 5.05 5.90 -11.53
C ASN A 51 5.69 6.60 -10.32
N ALA A 52 7.03 6.75 -10.28
CA ALA A 52 7.74 7.22 -9.08
C ALA A 52 7.23 8.58 -8.61
N LEU A 53 7.01 9.51 -9.55
CA LEU A 53 6.52 10.86 -9.25
C LEU A 53 5.09 10.84 -8.70
N ALA A 54 4.20 10.05 -9.30
CA ALA A 54 2.81 9.92 -8.84
C ALA A 54 2.74 9.29 -7.44
N ILE A 55 3.53 8.24 -7.20
CA ILE A 55 3.65 7.57 -5.90
C ILE A 55 4.16 8.57 -4.85
N LEU A 56 5.25 9.29 -5.15
CA LEU A 56 5.83 10.27 -4.24
C LEU A 56 4.84 11.39 -3.90
N ARG A 57 4.17 11.95 -4.92
CA ARG A 57 3.14 12.98 -4.74
C ARG A 57 1.99 12.47 -3.88
N GLY A 58 1.52 11.25 -4.12
CA GLY A 58 0.47 10.63 -3.32
C GLY A 58 0.88 10.44 -1.85
N GLN A 59 2.10 9.95 -1.60
CA GLN A 59 2.61 9.81 -0.23
C GLN A 59 2.77 11.17 0.46
N LEU A 60 3.30 12.17 -0.24
CA LEU A 60 3.46 13.52 0.29
C LEU A 60 2.12 14.18 0.59
N ALA A 61 1.14 14.08 -0.32
CA ALA A 61 -0.20 14.60 -0.10
C ALA A 61 -0.83 14.02 1.17
N MET A 62 -0.71 12.70 1.37
CA MET A 62 -1.19 12.03 2.58
C MET A 62 -0.44 12.48 3.85
N THR A 63 0.88 12.69 3.77
CA THR A 63 1.65 13.23 4.89
C THR A 63 1.21 14.65 5.23
N LEU A 64 1.07 15.52 4.23
CA LEU A 64 0.68 16.91 4.41
C LEU A 64 -0.74 17.02 4.98
N ASP A 65 -1.65 16.20 4.50
CA ASP A 65 -3.01 16.11 5.04
C ASP A 65 -3.02 15.70 6.52
N ALA A 66 -2.26 14.65 6.88
CA ALA A 66 -2.14 14.22 8.27
C ALA A 66 -1.46 15.28 9.16
N LEU A 67 -0.51 16.05 8.62
CA LEU A 67 0.11 17.18 9.34
C LEU A 67 -0.90 18.32 9.57
N ARG A 68 -1.70 18.67 8.57
CA ARG A 68 -2.77 19.68 8.71
C ARG A 68 -3.79 19.28 9.78
N HIS A 69 -4.09 18.00 9.88
CA HIS A 69 -5.04 17.45 10.86
C HIS A 69 -4.38 16.86 12.11
N TRP A 70 -3.16 17.30 12.47
CA TRP A 70 -2.34 16.72 13.55
C TRP A 70 -3.02 16.60 14.93
N ARG A 71 -4.03 17.44 15.21
CA ARG A 71 -4.82 17.36 16.44
C ARG A 71 -5.58 16.03 16.59
N GLY A 72 -5.88 15.34 15.48
CA GLY A 72 -6.53 14.03 15.48
C GLY A 72 -5.57 12.88 15.82
N GLU A 73 -6.03 11.92 16.63
CA GLU A 73 -5.24 10.73 16.96
C GLU A 73 -4.89 9.89 15.74
N ALA A 74 -5.86 9.69 14.82
CA ALA A 74 -5.65 8.97 13.59
C ALA A 74 -4.61 9.64 12.67
N ALA A 75 -4.54 10.97 12.64
CA ALA A 75 -3.55 11.70 11.86
C ALA A 75 -2.12 11.50 12.41
N ARG A 76 -1.94 11.60 13.73
CA ARG A 76 -0.67 11.28 14.38
C ARG A 76 -0.29 9.82 14.18
N ALA A 77 -1.27 8.91 14.24
CA ALA A 77 -1.06 7.50 13.96
C ALA A 77 -0.60 7.27 12.51
N ARG A 78 -1.19 7.97 11.52
CA ARG A 78 -0.77 7.93 10.11
C ARG A 78 0.70 8.29 9.94
N LEU A 79 1.12 9.39 10.56
CA LEU A 79 2.49 9.91 10.47
C LEU A 79 3.49 8.98 11.14
N ARG A 80 3.18 8.46 12.34
CA ARG A 80 3.98 7.39 12.97
C ARG A 80 4.07 6.14 12.09
N GLY A 81 2.97 5.78 11.43
CA GLY A 81 2.91 4.70 10.47
C GLY A 81 3.84 4.92 9.28
N GLN A 82 3.82 6.11 8.67
CA GLN A 82 4.72 6.47 7.57
C GLN A 82 6.18 6.43 7.97
N LEU A 83 6.52 6.99 9.14
CA LEU A 83 7.88 6.95 9.68
C LEU A 83 8.34 5.50 9.88
N ALA A 84 7.53 4.67 10.54
CA ALA A 84 7.82 3.23 10.69
C ALA A 84 7.90 2.52 9.34
N GLY A 85 7.12 2.96 8.35
CA GLY A 85 7.16 2.49 6.97
C GLY A 85 8.54 2.72 6.34
N VAL A 86 9.05 3.94 6.43
CA VAL A 86 10.37 4.35 5.94
C VAL A 86 11.49 3.62 6.68
N LEU A 87 11.49 3.63 8.02
CA LEU A 87 12.51 2.94 8.82
C LEU A 87 12.54 1.43 8.58
N GLY A 88 11.39 0.83 8.26
CA GLY A 88 11.27 -0.59 7.94
C GLY A 88 11.65 -0.98 6.51
N LEU A 89 12.00 -0.03 5.64
CA LEU A 89 12.29 -0.28 4.23
C LEU A 89 13.40 -1.31 3.99
N PRO A 90 14.56 -1.28 4.70
CA PRO A 90 15.64 -2.24 4.45
C PRO A 90 15.16 -3.70 4.53
N ARG A 91 14.34 -4.03 5.55
CA ARG A 91 13.76 -5.37 5.72
C ARG A 91 12.79 -5.73 4.59
N GLN A 92 12.02 -4.77 4.07
CA GLN A 92 11.11 -5.05 2.94
C GLN A 92 11.88 -5.22 1.62
N LEU A 93 12.98 -4.48 1.43
CA LEU A 93 13.86 -4.65 0.27
C LEU A 93 14.59 -6.00 0.30
N GLN A 94 14.91 -6.54 1.48
CA GLN A 94 15.39 -7.92 1.60
C GLN A 94 14.32 -8.91 1.13
N LYS A 95 13.07 -8.77 1.59
CA LYS A 95 11.95 -9.62 1.13
C LYS A 95 11.71 -9.50 -0.38
N ARG A 96 11.89 -8.31 -0.94
CA ARG A 96 11.78 -8.06 -2.39
C ARG A 96 12.67 -9.00 -3.22
N ARG A 97 13.86 -9.34 -2.73
CA ARG A 97 14.81 -10.24 -3.41
C ARG A 97 14.26 -11.65 -3.59
N VAL A 98 13.33 -12.07 -2.73
CA VAL A 98 12.64 -13.37 -2.84
C VAL A 98 11.34 -13.25 -3.63
N ILE A 99 10.59 -12.16 -3.42
CA ILE A 99 9.27 -11.96 -4.04
C ILE A 99 9.36 -11.71 -5.54
N GLN A 100 10.23 -10.80 -5.97
CA GLN A 100 10.24 -10.33 -7.36
C GLN A 100 10.67 -11.39 -8.37
N PRO A 101 11.69 -12.24 -8.11
CA PRO A 101 12.06 -13.31 -9.04
C PRO A 101 11.00 -14.42 -9.18
N ARG A 102 10.09 -14.55 -8.22
CA ARG A 102 9.02 -15.57 -8.22
C ARG A 102 7.73 -15.09 -8.89
N ARG A 103 7.76 -13.91 -9.52
CA ARG A 103 6.62 -13.43 -10.29
C ARG A 103 6.39 -14.30 -11.52
N GLN A 104 5.12 -14.47 -11.85
CA GLN A 104 4.66 -15.22 -13.03
C GLN A 104 3.85 -14.34 -13.99
N ILE A 105 3.66 -13.06 -13.68
CA ILE A 105 2.94 -12.10 -14.52
C ILE A 105 3.90 -11.01 -15.00
N GLU A 106 3.71 -10.56 -16.23
CA GLU A 106 4.51 -9.51 -16.85
C GLU A 106 4.16 -8.11 -16.32
N ASP A 107 5.08 -7.17 -16.45
CA ASP A 107 4.88 -5.79 -15.97
C ASP A 107 3.71 -5.10 -16.68
N GLU A 108 3.55 -5.32 -17.99
CA GLU A 108 2.48 -4.71 -18.79
C GLU A 108 1.11 -5.33 -18.48
N GLU A 109 1.06 -6.64 -18.22
CA GLU A 109 -0.16 -7.30 -17.75
C GLU A 109 -0.61 -6.73 -16.41
N LEU A 110 0.32 -6.61 -15.45
CA LEU A 110 0.03 -5.98 -14.16
C LEU A 110 -0.39 -4.51 -14.32
N ALA A 111 0.24 -3.77 -15.23
CA ALA A 111 -0.12 -2.37 -15.48
C ALA A 111 -1.57 -2.23 -15.97
N ARG A 112 -2.02 -3.11 -16.88
CA ARG A 112 -3.40 -3.12 -17.37
C ARG A 112 -4.40 -3.35 -16.24
N MET A 113 -4.09 -4.24 -15.30
CA MET A 113 -4.95 -4.49 -14.13
C MET A 113 -5.08 -3.27 -13.22
N LEU A 114 -4.04 -2.45 -13.10
CA LEU A 114 -4.01 -1.25 -12.24
C LEU A 114 -4.74 -0.03 -12.84
N VAL A 115 -4.92 0.00 -14.17
CA VAL A 115 -5.54 1.12 -14.90
C VAL A 115 -7.06 0.96 -15.01
N THR A 116 -7.61 -0.17 -14.58
CA THR A 116 -9.06 -0.42 -14.60
C THR A 116 -9.77 0.57 -13.68
N LYS A 117 -10.60 1.41 -14.32
CA LYS A 117 -11.40 2.52 -13.78
C LYS A 117 -12.30 2.12 -12.61
#